data_AF-A0AAQ3WE79-F1
#
_entry.id   AF-A0AAQ3WE79-F1
#
_cell.length_a   1.000
_cell.length_b   1.000
_cell.length_c   1.000
_cell.angle_alpha   90.00
_cell.angle_beta   90.00
_cell.angle_gamma   90.00
#
_symmetry.space_group_name_H-M   'P 1'
#
loop_
_entity.id
_entity.type
_entity.pdbx_description
1 polymer ?
#
loop_
_entity_poly.entity_id
_entity_poly.type
_entity_poly.pdbx_seq_one_letter_code
_entity_poly.pdbx_strand_id
1 'polypeptide(L)'
;MSILEKKGLLPRQSESGWRLEDVGGALNPQRDEVVVLTPFYERGFGLLLHPFVRGLLFFYGLEIQHLNPNAILHMVCFITLCEAFLEITLHFQLWCYLFRPQLSPGQGGQSLVGGVTIQLRNGRRQDYFQIPLPSSSHGYAGEWFYVRNIGDPPLADGAVPPPNYVGRAPVFTGVAPSKQKQWEWGRDKRQANQVDLILEKISALRRHDLTGVKLVATFLRRRVQPLWLRHFPMWEYVGMADPDQCSSEELTLEEVRALLAAITEGASSASLSGGPPALNHSIRSELVRFFLDAW
;
A
#
# COMPACT_ATOMS: atom_id res chain seq x y z
N MET A 1 14.01 21.84 -3.54
CA MET A 1 12.74 21.12 -3.71
C MET A 1 13.02 19.77 -4.35
N SER A 2 12.75 18.68 -3.65
CA SER A 2 12.98 17.30 -4.08
C SER A 2 12.03 16.91 -5.24
N ILE A 3 12.33 15.80 -5.93
CA ILE A 3 11.46 15.27 -6.98
C ILE A 3 10.10 14.86 -6.41
N LEU A 4 10.07 14.29 -5.19
CA LEU A 4 8.82 13.90 -4.53
C LEU A 4 7.96 15.10 -4.14
N GLU A 5 8.58 16.21 -3.70
CA GLU A 5 7.87 17.47 -3.43
C GLU A 5 7.26 18.04 -4.71
N LYS A 6 8.02 18.06 -5.82
CA LYS A 6 7.50 18.52 -7.13
C LYS A 6 6.33 17.67 -7.65
N LYS A 7 6.33 16.36 -7.36
CA LYS A 7 5.24 15.44 -7.73
C LYS A 7 4.02 15.55 -6.79
N GLY A 8 4.11 16.32 -5.71
CA GLY A 8 3.09 16.42 -4.66
C GLY A 8 2.99 15.15 -3.80
N LEU A 9 4.02 14.30 -3.76
CA LEU A 9 3.98 13.03 -3.02
C LEU A 9 4.56 13.15 -1.61
N LEU A 10 5.39 14.16 -1.36
CA LEU A 10 6.02 14.40 -0.08
C LEU A 10 5.80 15.87 0.31
N PRO A 11 5.30 16.18 1.51
CA PRO A 11 5.19 17.56 1.99
C PRO A 11 6.56 18.23 2.06
N ARG A 12 6.57 19.56 2.18
CA ARG A 12 7.84 20.29 2.23
C ARG A 12 8.69 19.85 3.41
N GLN A 13 10.00 19.93 3.27
CA GLN A 13 10.92 19.63 4.39
C GLN A 13 10.57 20.42 5.66
N SER A 14 10.19 21.69 5.52
CA SER A 14 9.78 22.54 6.65
C SER A 14 8.47 22.10 7.32
N GLU A 15 7.62 21.35 6.62
CA GLU A 15 6.30 20.90 7.10
C GLU A 15 6.37 19.50 7.73
N SER A 16 7.13 18.60 7.12
CA SER A 16 7.22 17.19 7.53
C SER A 16 8.52 16.82 8.24
N GLY A 17 9.51 17.71 8.23
CA GLY A 17 10.78 17.53 8.94
C GLY A 17 11.62 16.38 8.42
N TRP A 18 11.45 15.96 7.16
CA TRP A 18 12.28 14.91 6.57
C TRP A 18 13.75 15.35 6.47
N ARG A 19 14.67 14.39 6.54
CA ARG A 19 16.11 14.64 6.58
C ARG A 19 16.86 13.66 5.67
N LEU A 20 17.80 14.20 4.91
CA LEU A 20 18.79 13.41 4.16
C LEU A 20 20.05 13.23 5.01
N GLU A 21 20.78 12.15 4.76
CA GLU A 21 22.13 11.95 5.30
C GLU A 21 23.17 12.22 4.21
N ASP A 22 24.39 12.52 4.63
CA ASP A 22 25.52 12.59 3.72
C ASP A 22 25.83 11.19 3.15
N VAL A 23 26.08 11.14 1.84
CA VAL A 23 26.21 9.90 1.07
C VAL A 23 27.32 9.01 1.64
N GLY A 24 26.98 7.76 1.98
CA GLY A 24 27.93 6.73 2.42
C GLY A 24 27.95 6.44 3.93
N GLY A 25 27.10 7.09 4.72
CA GLY A 25 26.91 6.79 6.15
C GLY A 25 26.10 5.53 6.44
N ALA A 26 26.27 4.97 7.64
CA ALA A 26 25.39 3.94 8.18
C ALA A 26 24.04 4.55 8.58
N LEU A 27 22.96 3.75 8.55
CA LEU A 27 21.64 4.20 8.98
C LEU A 27 21.66 4.64 10.46
N ASN A 28 21.33 5.91 10.69
CA ASN A 28 21.30 6.56 11.99
C ASN A 28 20.05 7.46 12.15
N PRO A 29 18.84 6.86 12.22
CA PRO A 29 17.62 7.60 12.53
C PRO A 29 17.62 8.08 13.98
N GLN A 30 17.05 9.26 14.22
CA GLN A 30 16.74 9.74 15.56
C GLN A 30 15.61 8.92 16.20
N ARG A 31 15.40 9.10 17.51
CA ARG A 31 14.47 8.30 18.33
C ARG A 31 13.04 8.27 17.78
N ASP A 32 12.63 9.32 17.08
CA ASP A 32 11.31 9.50 16.48
C ASP A 32 11.37 9.54 14.95
N GLU A 33 12.41 8.98 14.32
CA GLU A 33 12.52 8.86 12.88
C GLU A 33 12.39 7.40 12.42
N VAL A 34 11.93 7.23 11.18
CA VAL A 34 11.98 5.97 10.44
C VAL A 34 12.74 6.17 9.13
N VAL A 35 13.37 5.10 8.66
CA VAL A 35 14.02 5.05 7.35
C VAL A 35 12.96 4.69 6.32
N VAL A 36 12.84 5.51 5.27
CA VAL A 36 11.95 5.26 4.15
C VAL A 36 12.69 5.43 2.84
N LEU A 37 12.25 4.72 1.80
CA LEU A 37 12.87 4.73 0.49
C LEU A 37 12.07 5.65 -0.45
N THR A 38 12.75 6.41 -1.29
CA THR A 38 12.12 7.27 -2.32
C THR A 38 11.08 6.53 -3.17
N PRO A 39 11.34 5.31 -3.66
CA PRO A 39 10.37 4.57 -4.48
C PRO A 39 9.09 4.14 -3.76
N PHE A 40 9.02 4.27 -2.43
CA PHE A 40 7.80 3.96 -1.66
C PHE A 40 6.70 5.00 -1.93
N TYR A 41 7.04 6.29 -1.93
CA TYR A 41 6.09 7.37 -2.15
C TYR A 41 5.48 7.33 -3.54
N GLU A 42 6.28 6.98 -4.54
CA GLU A 42 5.81 6.76 -5.92
C GLU A 42 4.83 5.59 -6.04
N ARG A 43 4.84 4.68 -5.07
CA ARG A 43 3.96 3.51 -4.98
C ARG A 43 2.80 3.73 -4.01
N GLY A 44 2.55 4.93 -3.51
CA GLY A 44 1.41 5.23 -2.65
C GLY A 44 1.66 5.05 -1.15
N PHE A 45 2.93 5.04 -0.73
CA PHE A 45 3.31 5.21 0.68
C PHE A 45 3.02 6.62 1.17
N GLY A 46 2.59 6.77 2.43
CA GLY A 46 2.46 8.06 3.12
C GLY A 46 2.81 7.97 4.61
N LEU A 47 3.01 9.14 5.23
CA LEU A 47 3.80 9.27 6.47
C LEU A 47 3.14 8.83 7.76
N LEU A 48 1.83 9.03 7.90
CA LEU A 48 1.06 8.38 8.96
C LEU A 48 0.67 7.00 8.45
N LEU A 49 1.28 5.94 8.96
CA LEU A 49 1.07 4.61 8.37
C LEU A 49 -0.33 4.07 8.71
N HIS A 50 -1.03 3.56 7.69
CA HIS A 50 -2.36 2.98 7.84
C HIS A 50 -2.36 1.89 8.95
N PRO A 51 -3.34 1.87 9.88
CA PRO A 51 -3.38 0.93 11.02
C PRO A 51 -3.20 -0.54 10.65
N PHE A 52 -3.86 -0.97 9.57
CA PHE A 52 -3.69 -2.32 9.03
C PHE A 52 -2.24 -2.64 8.70
N VAL A 53 -1.50 -1.72 8.09
CA VAL A 53 -0.10 -1.92 7.69
C VAL A 53 0.81 -1.94 8.92
N ARG A 54 0.55 -1.10 9.93
CA ARG A 54 1.22 -1.20 11.24
C ARG A 54 0.98 -2.56 11.88
N GLY A 55 -0.25 -3.06 11.84
CA GLY A 55 -0.61 -4.39 12.32
C GLY A 55 0.11 -5.51 11.57
N LEU A 56 0.23 -5.42 10.24
CA LEU A 56 1.01 -6.37 9.44
C LEU A 56 2.49 -6.37 9.81
N LEU A 57 3.09 -5.19 9.92
CA LEU A 57 4.49 -5.05 10.30
C LEU A 57 4.74 -5.64 11.69
N PHE A 58 3.89 -5.33 12.67
CA PHE A 58 3.97 -5.92 14.01
C PHE A 58 3.81 -7.45 13.99
N PHE A 59 2.78 -7.96 13.29
CA PHE A 59 2.50 -9.39 13.21
C PHE A 59 3.65 -10.19 12.59
N TYR A 60 4.33 -9.63 11.59
CA TYR A 60 5.46 -10.27 10.93
C TYR A 60 6.83 -9.93 11.54
N GLY A 61 6.90 -9.05 12.54
CA GLY A 61 8.17 -8.59 13.13
C GLY A 61 9.03 -7.83 12.13
N LEU A 62 8.42 -6.93 11.36
CA LEU A 62 9.05 -6.14 10.31
C LEU A 62 9.05 -4.64 10.64
N GLU A 63 10.04 -3.94 10.11
CA GLU A 63 10.13 -2.48 10.07
C GLU A 63 9.92 -2.00 8.63
N ILE A 64 9.59 -0.72 8.43
CA ILE A 64 9.24 -0.19 7.10
C ILE A 64 10.37 -0.41 6.10
N GLN A 65 11.61 -0.10 6.47
CA GLN A 65 12.76 -0.21 5.58
C GLN A 65 13.13 -1.66 5.24
N HIS A 66 12.66 -2.65 6.01
CA HIS A 66 12.88 -4.06 5.64
C HIS A 66 12.17 -4.40 4.34
N LEU A 67 11.05 -3.74 4.02
CA LEU A 67 10.27 -3.98 2.82
C LEU A 67 11.02 -3.48 1.57
N ASN A 68 10.86 -4.17 0.44
CA ASN A 68 11.27 -3.65 -0.86
C ASN A 68 10.13 -2.86 -1.52
N PRO A 69 10.39 -2.09 -2.59
CA PRO A 69 9.35 -1.33 -3.26
C PRO A 69 8.18 -2.19 -3.79
N ASN A 70 8.45 -3.43 -4.21
CA ASN A 70 7.40 -4.33 -4.71
C ASN A 70 6.46 -4.82 -3.59
N ALA A 71 6.97 -5.00 -2.37
CA ALA A 71 6.19 -5.29 -1.19
C ALA A 71 5.20 -4.17 -0.87
N ILE A 72 5.65 -2.92 -0.95
CA ILE A 72 4.81 -1.73 -0.79
C ILE A 72 3.69 -1.75 -1.83
N LEU A 73 4.02 -1.96 -3.11
CA LEU A 73 3.01 -1.98 -4.17
C LEU A 73 1.95 -3.08 -3.98
N HIS A 74 2.34 -4.25 -3.47
CA HIS A 74 1.37 -5.29 -3.10
C HIS A 74 0.40 -4.85 -1.99
N MET A 75 0.91 -4.24 -0.92
CA MET A 75 0.08 -3.70 0.16
C MET A 75 -0.89 -2.64 -0.35
N VAL A 76 -0.39 -1.71 -1.16
CA VAL A 76 -1.14 -0.63 -1.79
C VAL A 76 -2.27 -1.19 -2.64
N CYS A 77 -1.98 -2.14 -3.54
CA CYS A 77 -2.98 -2.75 -4.40
C CYS A 77 -4.04 -3.53 -3.62
N PHE A 78 -3.65 -4.19 -2.52
CA PHE A 78 -4.61 -4.87 -1.64
C PHE A 78 -5.57 -3.87 -0.97
N ILE A 79 -5.04 -2.76 -0.46
CA ILE A 79 -5.85 -1.69 0.14
C ILE A 79 -6.80 -1.09 -0.90
N THR A 80 -6.30 -0.76 -2.09
CA THR A 80 -7.13 -0.26 -3.19
C THR A 80 -8.21 -1.25 -3.59
N LEU A 81 -7.92 -2.56 -3.65
CA LEU A 81 -8.92 -3.58 -3.94
C LEU A 81 -10.01 -3.61 -2.88
N CYS A 82 -9.63 -3.69 -1.61
CA CYS A 82 -10.58 -3.74 -0.50
C CYS A 82 -11.45 -2.49 -0.43
N GLU A 83 -10.84 -1.31 -0.52
CA GLU A 83 -11.56 -0.07 -0.31
C GLU A 83 -12.28 0.44 -1.56
N ALA A 84 -11.64 0.45 -2.73
CA ALA A 84 -12.20 1.10 -3.92
C ALA A 84 -13.09 0.18 -4.78
N PHE A 85 -13.01 -1.14 -4.59
CA PHE A 85 -13.72 -2.11 -5.44
C PHE A 85 -14.56 -3.12 -4.67
N LEU A 86 -14.09 -3.60 -3.52
CA LEU A 86 -14.87 -4.50 -2.67
C LEU A 86 -15.76 -3.75 -1.66
N GLU A 87 -15.45 -2.48 -1.38
CA GLU A 87 -16.09 -1.64 -0.37
C GLU A 87 -16.16 -2.32 1.01
N ILE A 88 -15.06 -2.98 1.40
CA ILE A 88 -14.91 -3.63 2.70
C ILE A 88 -13.74 -3.05 3.47
N THR A 89 -13.85 -3.07 4.79
CA THR A 89 -12.69 -2.87 5.66
C THR A 89 -11.59 -3.88 5.36
N LEU A 90 -10.33 -3.45 5.48
CA LEU A 90 -9.17 -4.29 5.20
C LEU A 90 -9.22 -5.61 5.99
N HIS A 91 -9.17 -6.73 5.27
CA HIS A 91 -9.45 -8.04 5.85
C HIS A 91 -8.17 -8.85 6.09
N PHE A 92 -7.72 -8.91 7.34
CA PHE A 92 -6.45 -9.56 7.71
C PHE A 92 -6.37 -11.03 7.30
N GLN A 93 -7.45 -11.81 7.44
CA GLN A 93 -7.43 -13.22 7.03
C GLN A 93 -7.39 -13.40 5.51
N LEU A 94 -7.91 -12.43 4.75
CA LEU A 94 -7.80 -12.45 3.28
C LEU A 94 -6.35 -12.15 2.89
N TRP A 95 -5.71 -11.20 3.57
CA TRP A 95 -4.28 -10.96 3.42
C TRP A 95 -3.46 -12.21 3.71
N CYS A 96 -3.66 -12.88 4.85
CA CYS A 96 -2.95 -14.10 5.20
C CYS A 96 -3.25 -15.28 4.24
N TYR A 97 -4.44 -15.31 3.62
CA TYR A 97 -4.77 -16.28 2.57
C TYR A 97 -3.97 -16.04 1.29
N LEU A 98 -3.86 -14.79 0.87
CA LEU A 98 -3.26 -14.38 -0.40
C LEU A 98 -1.74 -14.27 -0.32
N PHE A 99 -1.21 -13.64 0.73
CA PHE A 99 0.16 -13.16 0.78
C PHE A 99 0.97 -13.77 1.92
N ARG A 100 2.29 -13.71 1.75
CA ARG A 100 3.27 -13.93 2.82
C ARG A 100 4.52 -13.09 2.59
N PRO A 101 5.22 -12.67 3.65
CA PRO A 101 6.57 -12.14 3.51
C PRO A 101 7.56 -13.25 3.12
N GLN A 102 8.60 -12.86 2.40
CA GLN A 102 9.72 -13.72 2.06
C GLN A 102 11.00 -12.89 2.02
N LEU A 103 12.12 -13.46 2.49
CA LEU A 103 13.42 -12.83 2.38
C LEU A 103 13.81 -12.72 0.90
N SER A 104 14.30 -11.55 0.49
CA SER A 104 14.73 -11.27 -0.87
C SER A 104 15.87 -12.22 -1.29
N PRO A 105 15.75 -12.94 -2.43
CA PRO A 105 16.82 -13.79 -2.94
C PRO A 105 18.08 -12.96 -3.24
N GLY A 106 19.26 -13.44 -2.83
CA GLY A 106 20.54 -12.78 -3.10
C GLY A 106 21.07 -11.82 -2.04
N GLN A 107 20.26 -11.44 -1.03
CA GLN A 107 20.73 -10.63 0.11
C GLN A 107 20.80 -11.41 1.43
N GLY A 108 20.66 -12.73 1.39
CA GLY A 108 20.92 -13.63 2.53
C GLY A 108 20.09 -13.37 3.80
N GLY A 109 19.02 -12.57 3.73
CA GLY A 109 18.30 -12.10 4.92
C GLY A 109 19.12 -11.15 5.82
N GLN A 110 20.24 -10.62 5.32
CA GLN A 110 21.14 -9.75 6.08
C GLN A 110 21.00 -8.27 5.73
N SER A 111 20.21 -7.93 4.70
CA SER A 111 20.01 -6.53 4.33
C SER A 111 19.07 -5.82 5.30
N LEU A 112 19.56 -4.72 5.86
CA LEU A 112 18.75 -3.80 6.67
C LEU A 112 17.67 -3.09 5.85
N VAL A 113 17.86 -2.94 4.54
CA VAL A 113 16.97 -2.19 3.64
C VAL A 113 16.55 -3.06 2.45
N GLY A 114 15.25 -3.23 2.23
CA GLY A 114 14.71 -4.01 1.11
C GLY A 114 14.91 -5.53 1.21
N GLY A 115 15.30 -6.03 2.39
CA GLY A 115 15.55 -7.45 2.63
C GLY A 115 14.31 -8.35 2.56
N VAL A 116 13.10 -7.79 2.50
CA VAL A 116 11.82 -8.51 2.53
C VAL A 116 10.94 -8.11 1.36
N THR A 117 10.42 -9.11 0.65
CA THR A 117 9.36 -8.97 -0.33
C THR A 117 8.05 -9.52 0.22
N ILE A 118 6.91 -9.05 -0.30
CA ILE A 118 5.61 -9.69 -0.11
C ILE A 118 5.31 -10.49 -1.37
N GLN A 119 5.08 -11.79 -1.22
CA GLN A 119 4.74 -12.67 -2.33
C GLN A 119 3.33 -13.20 -2.18
N LEU A 120 2.69 -13.41 -3.32
CA LEU A 120 1.49 -14.22 -3.38
C LEU A 120 1.83 -15.67 -3.00
N ARG A 121 1.03 -16.29 -2.15
CA ARG A 121 1.21 -17.68 -1.73
C ARG A 121 1.06 -18.63 -2.91
N ASN A 122 1.76 -19.76 -2.82
CA ASN A 122 1.69 -20.82 -3.82
C ASN A 122 0.24 -21.26 -4.02
N GLY A 123 -0.17 -21.41 -5.29
CA GLY A 123 -1.52 -21.83 -5.65
C GLY A 123 -2.59 -20.75 -5.45
N ARG A 124 -2.23 -19.47 -5.27
CA ARG A 124 -3.19 -18.34 -5.18
C ARG A 124 -3.18 -17.42 -6.40
N ARG A 125 -2.38 -17.74 -7.43
CA ARG A 125 -2.28 -16.91 -8.65
C ARG A 125 -3.63 -16.74 -9.35
N GLN A 126 -4.46 -17.77 -9.31
CA GLN A 126 -5.80 -17.78 -9.86
C GLN A 126 -6.85 -17.13 -8.95
N ASP A 127 -6.48 -16.75 -7.73
CA ASP A 127 -7.38 -16.14 -6.74
C ASP A 127 -7.17 -14.62 -6.64
N TYR A 128 -6.14 -14.07 -7.31
CA TYR A 128 -5.74 -12.67 -7.21
C TYR A 128 -5.32 -12.08 -8.56
N PHE A 129 -5.01 -10.78 -8.55
CA PHE A 129 -4.55 -10.03 -9.71
C PHE A 129 -3.04 -10.19 -9.92
N GLN A 130 -2.63 -10.41 -11.17
CA GLN A 130 -1.22 -10.28 -11.53
C GLN A 130 -0.87 -8.79 -11.59
N ILE A 131 0.06 -8.36 -10.74
CA ILE A 131 0.62 -7.01 -10.76
C ILE A 131 1.94 -7.10 -11.54
N PRO A 132 2.13 -6.33 -12.61
CA PRO A 132 3.37 -6.31 -13.37
C PRO A 132 4.45 -5.60 -12.56
N LEU A 133 5.11 -6.33 -11.66
CA LEU A 133 6.19 -5.80 -10.84
C LEU A 133 7.48 -5.71 -11.64
N PRO A 134 8.27 -4.63 -11.51
CA PRO A 134 9.62 -4.56 -12.07
C PRO A 134 10.49 -5.74 -11.62
N SER A 135 11.03 -6.48 -12.60
CA SER A 135 11.96 -7.60 -12.46
C SER A 135 13.26 -7.21 -11.76
N SER A 136 13.70 -5.97 -11.94
CA SER A 136 14.84 -5.39 -11.24
C SER A 136 14.46 -4.03 -10.65
N SER A 137 14.66 -3.91 -9.35
CA SER A 137 14.73 -2.62 -8.69
C SER A 137 16.15 -2.48 -8.12
N HIS A 138 17.16 -2.79 -8.92
CA HIS A 138 18.55 -2.60 -8.49
C HIS A 138 18.80 -1.09 -8.34
N GLY A 139 19.38 -0.67 -7.21
CA GLY A 139 19.72 0.74 -6.94
C GLY A 139 18.82 1.48 -5.95
N TYR A 140 17.61 1.00 -5.62
CA TYR A 140 16.75 1.71 -4.63
C TYR A 140 17.37 1.81 -3.24
N ALA A 141 18.26 0.87 -2.90
CA ALA A 141 18.87 0.79 -1.58
C ALA A 141 19.79 1.98 -1.26
N GLY A 142 20.14 2.80 -2.27
CA GLY A 142 20.87 4.06 -2.10
C GLY A 142 19.99 5.30 -2.00
N GLU A 143 18.67 5.17 -2.18
CA GLU A 143 17.73 6.30 -2.18
C GLU A 143 16.79 6.24 -0.98
N TRP A 144 17.34 6.46 0.21
CA TRP A 144 16.59 6.52 1.46
C TRP A 144 16.77 7.87 2.15
N PHE A 145 15.82 8.17 3.03
CA PHE A 145 15.82 9.36 3.86
C PHE A 145 15.05 9.10 5.15
N TYR A 146 15.23 9.98 6.12
CA TYR A 146 14.55 9.91 7.40
C TYR A 146 13.28 10.73 7.37
N VAL A 147 12.24 10.20 7.98
CA VAL A 147 11.06 10.99 8.29
C VAL A 147 10.59 10.75 9.69
N ARG A 148 10.02 11.80 10.30
CA ARG A 148 9.43 11.70 11.63
C ARG A 148 8.32 10.67 11.65
N ASN A 149 8.47 9.71 12.54
CA ASN A 149 7.50 8.72 12.94
C ASN A 149 6.55 9.35 13.96
N ILE A 150 5.73 10.27 13.46
CA ILE A 150 4.72 10.98 14.24
C ILE A 150 3.61 9.98 14.58
N GLY A 151 3.18 9.96 15.84
CA GLY A 151 2.01 9.18 16.23
C GLY A 151 0.74 9.78 15.67
N ASP A 152 -0.35 9.01 15.69
CA ASP A 152 -1.62 9.52 15.20
C ASP A 152 -2.01 10.84 15.89
N PRO A 153 -2.54 11.81 15.14
CA PRO A 153 -3.00 13.07 15.72
C PRO A 153 -4.14 12.78 16.72
N PRO A 154 -4.31 13.62 17.76
CA PRO A 154 -5.50 13.57 18.60
C PRO A 154 -6.76 13.70 17.72
N LEU A 155 -7.82 12.92 17.99
CA LEU A 155 -9.09 13.13 17.30
C LEU A 155 -9.63 14.53 17.63
N ALA A 156 -10.36 15.13 16.67
CA ALA A 156 -10.86 16.50 16.76
C ALA A 156 -11.78 16.76 17.99
N ASP A 157 -12.29 15.70 18.61
CA ASP A 157 -13.16 15.71 19.79
C ASP A 157 -12.45 15.25 21.07
N GLY A 158 -11.14 15.00 21.03
CA GLY A 158 -10.39 14.43 22.15
C GLY A 158 -10.71 12.96 22.41
N ALA A 159 -11.46 12.29 21.53
CA ALA A 159 -11.62 10.86 21.60
C ALA A 159 -10.27 10.18 21.36
N VAL A 160 -10.05 9.07 22.07
CA VAL A 160 -8.95 8.16 21.77
C VAL A 160 -9.45 7.27 20.64
N PRO A 161 -8.81 7.24 19.44
CA PRO A 161 -9.18 6.26 18.44
C PRO A 161 -9.11 4.87 19.06
N PRO A 162 -9.91 3.88 18.60
CA PRO A 162 -9.84 2.55 19.17
C PRO A 162 -8.38 2.07 19.16
N PRO A 163 -7.89 1.34 20.17
CA PRO A 163 -6.46 1.03 20.36
C PRO A 163 -5.74 0.51 19.11
N ASN A 164 -6.50 -0.11 18.21
CA ASN A 164 -6.05 -0.71 16.96
C ASN A 164 -5.71 0.33 15.87
N TYR A 165 -6.11 1.59 16.06
CA TYR A 165 -5.96 2.71 15.13
C TYR A 165 -4.97 3.76 15.62
N VAL A 166 -4.45 3.63 16.86
CA VAL A 166 -3.51 4.57 17.47
C VAL A 166 -2.10 3.99 17.49
N GLY A 167 -1.09 4.79 17.20
CA GLY A 167 0.30 4.40 17.34
C GLY A 167 1.25 5.04 16.34
N ARG A 168 2.44 4.45 16.24
CA ARG A 168 3.53 4.83 15.35
C ARG A 168 3.91 3.64 14.49
N ALA A 169 4.62 3.87 13.40
CA ALA A 169 5.30 2.77 12.72
C ALA A 169 6.31 2.10 13.66
N PRO A 170 6.66 0.82 13.46
CA PRO A 170 7.72 0.17 14.22
C PRO A 170 9.02 0.97 14.21
N VAL A 171 9.67 1.06 15.36
CA VAL A 171 10.92 1.82 15.55
C VAL A 171 12.06 1.12 14.83
N PHE A 172 12.97 1.90 14.25
CA PHE A 172 14.18 1.36 13.66
C PHE A 172 15.06 0.70 14.73
N THR A 173 15.37 -0.58 14.57
CA THR A 173 16.21 -1.32 15.53
C THR A 173 17.65 -1.52 15.05
N GLY A 174 17.92 -1.29 13.76
CA GLY A 174 19.21 -1.62 13.15
C GLY A 174 19.43 -3.12 12.99
N VAL A 175 18.40 -3.94 13.17
CA VAL A 175 18.47 -5.41 13.02
C VAL A 175 17.89 -5.82 11.66
N ALA A 176 18.61 -6.71 10.97
CA ALA A 176 18.13 -7.27 9.71
C ALA A 176 16.92 -8.20 9.95
N PRO A 177 15.97 -8.24 9.02
CA PRO A 177 14.76 -9.04 9.17
C PRO A 177 15.11 -10.53 9.14
N SER A 178 14.59 -11.28 10.12
CA SER A 178 14.73 -12.74 10.18
C SER A 178 13.36 -13.40 10.00
N LYS A 179 13.36 -14.57 9.36
CA LYS A 179 12.12 -15.30 9.07
C LYS A 179 11.41 -15.71 10.38
N GLN A 180 10.19 -15.22 10.56
CA GLN A 180 9.35 -15.58 11.70
C GLN A 180 8.40 -16.75 11.35
N LYS A 181 7.93 -17.49 12.37
CA LYS A 181 6.98 -18.61 12.18
C LYS A 181 5.66 -18.12 11.56
N GLN A 182 5.22 -16.93 11.94
CA GLN A 182 3.99 -16.26 11.49
C GLN A 182 3.96 -16.01 9.98
N TRP A 183 5.12 -15.96 9.31
CA TRP A 183 5.19 -15.70 7.88
C TRP A 183 4.52 -16.84 7.09
N GLU A 184 4.53 -18.07 7.63
CA GLU A 184 3.91 -19.22 6.97
C GLU A 184 2.44 -19.41 7.36
N TRP A 185 1.94 -18.70 8.39
CA TRP A 185 0.56 -18.83 8.85
C TRP A 185 -0.42 -18.32 7.77
N GLY A 186 -1.27 -19.23 7.28
CA GLY A 186 -2.37 -18.89 6.37
C GLY A 186 -3.58 -18.32 7.12
N ARG A 187 -4.72 -18.22 6.43
CA ARG A 187 -5.98 -17.81 7.05
C ARG A 187 -6.41 -18.75 8.17
N ASP A 188 -7.07 -18.18 9.18
CA ASP A 188 -7.81 -18.92 10.20
C ASP A 188 -8.97 -19.70 9.54
N LYS A 189 -9.08 -20.98 9.88
CA LYS A 189 -10.15 -21.87 9.41
C LYS A 189 -11.53 -21.37 9.83
N ARG A 190 -11.65 -20.68 10.98
CA ARG A 190 -12.92 -20.14 11.49
C ARG A 190 -13.50 -19.05 10.59
N GLN A 191 -12.65 -18.36 9.84
CA GLN A 191 -13.05 -17.30 8.90
C GLN A 191 -13.02 -17.77 7.44
N ALA A 192 -12.94 -19.08 7.18
CA ALA A 192 -12.84 -19.63 5.83
C ALA A 192 -14.01 -19.18 4.96
N ASN A 193 -15.25 -19.33 5.44
CA ASN A 193 -16.45 -18.96 4.70
C ASN A 193 -16.47 -17.48 4.29
N GLN A 194 -16.07 -16.58 5.21
CA GLN A 194 -16.02 -15.15 4.90
C GLN A 194 -14.96 -14.84 3.84
N VAL A 195 -13.78 -15.47 3.92
CA VAL A 195 -12.74 -15.31 2.90
C VAL A 195 -13.20 -15.87 1.56
N ASP A 196 -13.87 -17.03 1.54
CA ASP A 196 -14.37 -17.65 0.31
C ASP A 196 -15.42 -16.75 -0.39
N LEU A 197 -16.34 -16.14 0.36
CA LEU A 197 -17.27 -15.15 -0.17
C LEU A 197 -16.55 -13.93 -0.78
N ILE A 198 -15.49 -13.44 -0.15
CA ILE A 198 -14.72 -12.31 -0.70
C ILE A 198 -13.97 -12.73 -1.97
N LEU A 199 -13.45 -13.96 -2.02
CA LEU A 199 -12.77 -14.49 -3.21
C LEU A 199 -13.71 -14.62 -4.41
N GLU A 200 -14.97 -14.99 -4.19
CA GLU A 200 -16.00 -14.99 -5.24
C GLU A 200 -16.22 -13.58 -5.82
N LYS A 201 -16.26 -12.55 -4.95
CA LYS A 201 -16.33 -11.15 -5.41
C LYS A 201 -15.10 -10.74 -6.21
N ILE A 202 -13.90 -11.12 -5.76
CA ILE A 202 -12.65 -10.86 -6.49
C ILE A 202 -12.68 -11.54 -7.87
N SER A 203 -13.18 -12.78 -7.93
CA SER A 203 -13.37 -13.51 -9.19
C SER A 203 -14.35 -12.79 -10.13
N ALA A 204 -15.46 -12.27 -9.61
CA ALA A 204 -16.40 -11.46 -10.38
C ALA A 204 -15.74 -10.19 -10.93
N LEU A 205 -15.04 -9.41 -10.09
CA LEU A 205 -14.32 -8.21 -10.52
C LEU A 205 -13.32 -8.50 -11.64
N ARG A 206 -12.61 -9.63 -11.56
CA ARG A 206 -11.68 -10.08 -12.61
C ARG A 206 -12.39 -10.43 -13.91
N ARG A 207 -13.54 -11.13 -13.84
CA ARG A 207 -14.38 -11.40 -15.03
C ARG A 207 -14.91 -10.12 -15.66
N HIS A 208 -15.11 -9.08 -14.86
CA HIS A 208 -15.48 -7.75 -15.32
C HIS A 208 -14.28 -6.87 -15.72
N ASP A 209 -13.10 -7.47 -15.94
CA ASP A 209 -11.89 -6.79 -16.47
C ASP A 209 -11.21 -5.83 -15.47
N LEU A 210 -11.33 -6.08 -14.16
CA LEU A 210 -10.40 -5.50 -13.18
C LEU A 210 -9.05 -6.22 -13.27
N THR A 211 -7.96 -5.46 -13.37
CA THR A 211 -6.58 -5.97 -13.49
C THR A 211 -5.67 -5.35 -12.44
N GLY A 212 -4.49 -5.95 -12.21
CA GLY A 212 -3.49 -5.38 -11.31
C GLY A 212 -3.05 -3.98 -11.74
N VAL A 213 -2.91 -3.73 -13.05
CA VAL A 213 -2.60 -2.40 -13.60
C VAL A 213 -3.70 -1.39 -13.25
N LYS A 214 -4.97 -1.79 -13.33
CA LYS A 214 -6.11 -0.92 -12.99
C LYS A 214 -6.18 -0.62 -11.49
N LEU A 215 -5.79 -1.56 -10.61
CA LEU A 215 -5.63 -1.28 -9.18
C LEU A 215 -4.56 -0.19 -8.95
N VAL A 216 -3.41 -0.29 -9.61
CA VAL A 216 -2.34 0.72 -9.51
C VAL A 216 -2.82 2.06 -10.06
N ALA A 217 -3.43 2.06 -11.24
CA ALA A 217 -3.92 3.28 -11.89
C ALA A 217 -5.00 3.99 -11.06
N THR A 218 -5.77 3.24 -10.27
CA THR A 218 -6.87 3.80 -9.46
C THR A 218 -6.33 4.76 -8.39
N PHE A 219 -5.36 4.35 -7.57
CA PHE A 219 -4.84 5.25 -6.54
C PHE A 219 -4.05 6.42 -7.13
N LEU A 220 -3.33 6.20 -8.25
CA LEU A 220 -2.62 7.27 -8.96
C LEU A 220 -3.58 8.34 -9.48
N ARG A 221 -4.66 7.94 -10.16
CA ARG A 221 -5.69 8.86 -10.68
C ARG A 221 -6.42 9.60 -9.57
N ARG A 222 -6.68 8.93 -8.45
CA ARG A 222 -7.33 9.53 -7.28
C ARG A 222 -6.39 10.43 -6.47
N ARG A 223 -5.10 10.46 -6.80
CA ARG A 223 -4.06 11.19 -6.05
C ARG A 223 -4.06 10.84 -4.56
N VAL A 224 -4.35 9.59 -4.21
CA VAL A 224 -4.35 9.12 -2.81
C VAL A 224 -3.13 8.24 -2.55
N GLN A 225 -2.57 8.31 -1.34
CA GLN A 225 -1.53 7.39 -0.87
C GLN A 225 -2.17 6.30 0.00
N PRO A 226 -2.39 5.06 -0.50
CA PRO A 226 -3.20 4.08 0.22
C PRO A 226 -2.61 3.59 1.54
N LEU A 227 -1.29 3.70 1.70
CA LEU A 227 -0.62 3.35 2.96
C LEU A 227 -0.66 4.50 3.98
N TRP A 228 -1.14 5.67 3.59
CA TRP A 228 -1.36 6.77 4.52
C TRP A 228 -2.64 6.52 5.33
N LEU A 229 -2.62 6.92 6.60
CA LEU A 229 -3.80 7.04 7.44
C LEU A 229 -4.59 8.23 6.91
N ARG A 230 -5.71 7.90 6.30
CA ARG A 230 -6.65 8.82 5.69
C ARG A 230 -7.83 9.06 6.62
N HIS A 231 -8.47 10.21 6.45
CA HIS A 231 -9.71 10.53 7.15
C HIS A 231 -10.84 9.60 6.71
N PHE A 232 -10.87 9.27 5.41
CA PHE A 232 -11.91 8.46 4.81
C PHE A 232 -11.35 7.30 3.98
N PRO A 233 -12.04 6.14 3.98
CA PRO A 233 -11.73 5.03 3.09
C PRO A 233 -12.04 5.37 1.63
N MET A 234 -11.40 4.70 0.66
CA MET A 234 -11.59 5.03 -0.76
C MET A 234 -13.03 4.85 -1.31
N TRP A 235 -13.94 4.15 -0.63
CA TRP A 235 -15.35 4.08 -1.03
C TRP A 235 -16.13 5.37 -0.73
N GLU A 236 -15.54 6.28 0.06
CA GLU A 236 -16.05 7.63 0.33
C GLU A 236 -15.36 8.70 -0.51
N TYR A 237 -14.63 8.30 -1.55
CA TYR A 237 -13.86 9.22 -2.39
C TYR A 237 -14.77 10.21 -3.14
N VAL A 238 -14.57 11.51 -2.88
CA VAL A 238 -15.41 12.61 -3.42
C VAL A 238 -14.80 13.36 -4.61
N GLY A 239 -13.77 12.80 -5.26
CA GLY A 239 -13.10 13.45 -6.40
C GLY A 239 -12.01 14.42 -5.96
N MET A 240 -11.76 15.47 -6.74
CA MET A 240 -10.68 16.45 -6.49
C MET A 240 -10.86 17.32 -5.23
N ALA A 241 -12.04 17.25 -4.60
CA ALA A 241 -12.30 17.91 -3.31
C ALA A 241 -12.01 17.01 -2.10
N ASP A 242 -11.51 15.79 -2.34
CA ASP A 242 -11.23 14.83 -1.28
C ASP A 242 -10.06 15.30 -0.41
N PRO A 243 -10.22 15.39 0.92
CA PRO A 243 -9.21 15.93 1.82
C PRO A 243 -7.96 15.03 1.91
N ASP A 244 -8.06 13.77 1.50
CA ASP A 244 -6.97 12.79 1.57
C ASP A 244 -6.15 12.72 0.26
N GLN A 245 -6.35 13.66 -0.67
CA GLN A 245 -5.49 13.80 -1.84
C GLN A 245 -4.12 14.37 -1.48
N CYS A 246 -3.07 13.79 -2.04
CA CYS A 246 -1.71 14.32 -1.92
C CYS A 246 -1.48 15.59 -2.77
N SER A 247 -2.36 15.86 -3.74
CA SER A 247 -2.26 17.00 -4.64
C SER A 247 -3.61 17.31 -5.28
N SER A 248 -3.94 18.59 -5.35
CA SER A 248 -5.15 19.12 -6.00
C SER A 248 -5.07 19.18 -7.53
N GLU A 249 -3.93 18.79 -8.11
CA GLU A 249 -3.75 18.75 -9.57
C GLU A 249 -4.19 17.38 -10.11
N GLU A 250 -5.11 17.42 -11.06
CA GLU A 250 -5.55 16.23 -11.78
C GLU A 250 -4.45 15.79 -12.76
N LEU A 251 -4.16 14.48 -12.79
CA LEU A 251 -3.20 13.93 -13.73
C LEU A 251 -3.87 13.68 -15.08
N THR A 252 -3.24 14.16 -16.15
CA THR A 252 -3.56 13.75 -17.51
C THR A 252 -3.35 12.25 -17.68
N LEU A 253 -4.01 11.67 -18.69
CA LEU A 253 -3.83 10.25 -19.01
C LEU A 253 -2.38 9.89 -19.35
N GLU A 254 -1.61 10.82 -19.94
CA GLU A 254 -0.20 10.64 -20.24
C GLU A 254 0.67 10.60 -18.98
N GLU A 255 0.42 11.50 -18.02
CA GLU A 255 1.11 11.49 -16.72
C GLU A 255 0.81 10.22 -15.93
N VAL A 256 -0.46 9.77 -15.92
CA VAL A 256 -0.83 8.47 -15.30
C VAL A 256 -0.06 7.32 -15.94
N ARG A 257 0.09 7.30 -17.27
CA ARG A 257 0.87 6.28 -17.98
C ARG A 257 2.35 6.34 -17.62
N ALA A 258 2.93 7.53 -17.55
CA ALA A 258 4.33 7.71 -17.16
C ALA A 258 4.59 7.21 -15.72
N LEU A 259 3.69 7.54 -14.79
CA LEU A 259 3.77 7.06 -13.41
C LEU A 259 3.60 5.53 -13.32
N LEU A 260 2.66 4.96 -14.07
CA LEU A 260 2.49 3.50 -14.15
C LEU A 260 3.74 2.82 -14.68
N ALA A 261 4.32 3.31 -15.78
CA ALA A 261 5.54 2.76 -16.36
C ALA A 261 6.74 2.85 -15.41
N ALA A 262 6.78 3.87 -14.53
CA ALA A 262 7.84 4.00 -13.53
C ALA A 262 7.76 2.96 -12.40
N ILE A 263 6.55 2.45 -12.09
CA ILE A 263 6.34 1.54 -10.96
C ILE A 263 5.88 0.13 -11.36
N THR A 264 5.66 -0.12 -12.65
CA THR A 264 5.25 -1.41 -13.21
C THR A 264 6.04 -1.78 -14.48
N GLU A 265 6.16 -3.07 -14.78
CA GLU A 265 6.89 -3.58 -15.95
C GLU A 265 5.95 -3.88 -17.12
N GLY A 266 6.22 -3.30 -18.30
CA GLY A 266 5.48 -3.61 -19.53
C GLY A 266 4.00 -3.22 -19.55
N ALA A 267 3.53 -2.40 -18.60
CA ALA A 267 2.17 -1.87 -18.63
C ALA A 267 2.00 -0.89 -19.82
N SER A 268 1.07 -1.20 -20.73
CA SER A 268 0.79 -0.39 -21.93
C SER A 268 -0.50 0.43 -21.81
N SER A 269 -0.70 1.40 -22.70
CA SER A 269 -1.92 2.23 -22.76
C SER A 269 -3.22 1.42 -22.91
N ALA A 270 -3.16 0.27 -23.60
CA ALA A 270 -4.28 -0.66 -23.73
C ALA A 270 -4.68 -1.31 -22.39
N SER A 271 -3.76 -1.35 -21.42
CA SER A 271 -4.02 -1.93 -20.09
C SER A 271 -4.96 -1.06 -19.22
N LEU A 272 -5.26 0.16 -19.68
CA LEU A 272 -6.10 1.14 -18.98
C LEU A 272 -7.50 1.33 -19.59
N SER A 273 -7.79 0.74 -20.75
CA SER A 273 -9.11 0.80 -21.39
C SER A 273 -10.02 -0.33 -20.87
N GLY A 274 -11.33 -0.07 -20.78
CA GLY A 274 -12.31 -1.04 -20.29
C GLY A 274 -12.22 -1.32 -18.79
N GLY A 275 -13.02 -2.26 -18.28
CA GLY A 275 -13.05 -2.67 -16.87
C GLY A 275 -14.17 -2.03 -16.05
N PRO A 276 -14.41 -2.50 -14.81
CA PRO A 276 -15.39 -1.88 -13.96
C PRO A 276 -14.84 -0.50 -13.56
N PRO A 277 -15.65 0.57 -13.61
CA PRO A 277 -15.21 1.84 -13.07
C PRO A 277 -14.84 1.63 -11.59
N ALA A 278 -13.75 2.26 -11.15
CA ALA A 278 -13.52 2.38 -9.72
C ALA A 278 -14.74 3.11 -9.15
N LEU A 279 -15.43 2.48 -8.20
CA LEU A 279 -16.75 2.94 -7.75
C LEU A 279 -16.64 4.41 -7.32
N ASN A 280 -17.43 5.28 -7.97
CA ASN A 280 -17.71 6.61 -7.45
C ASN A 280 -19.08 6.53 -6.74
N HIS A 281 -19.39 7.52 -5.91
CA HIS A 281 -20.67 7.62 -5.21
C HIS A 281 -21.92 7.51 -6.12
N SER A 282 -21.84 7.89 -7.40
CA SER A 282 -22.99 7.82 -8.34
C SER A 282 -23.23 6.43 -8.93
N ILE A 283 -22.26 5.52 -8.88
CA ILE A 283 -22.38 4.12 -9.33
C ILE A 283 -22.53 3.17 -8.12
N ARG A 284 -23.10 3.65 -7.00
CA ARG A 284 -23.57 2.76 -5.92
C ARG A 284 -24.69 1.81 -6.37
N SER A 285 -25.35 2.10 -7.49
CA SER A 285 -26.70 1.58 -7.79
C SER A 285 -26.78 0.15 -8.33
N GLU A 286 -25.75 -0.44 -8.95
CA GLU A 286 -25.90 -1.77 -9.59
C GLU A 286 -25.12 -2.89 -8.90
N LEU A 287 -23.91 -2.63 -8.39
CA LEU A 287 -23.13 -3.63 -7.65
C LEU A 287 -23.60 -3.79 -6.19
N VAL A 288 -24.13 -2.72 -5.56
CA VAL A 288 -24.72 -2.79 -4.20
C VAL A 288 -26.14 -3.37 -4.23
N ARG A 289 -26.91 -3.21 -5.33
CA ARG A 289 -28.23 -3.86 -5.46
C ARG A 289 -28.12 -5.38 -5.41
N PHE A 290 -27.08 -5.96 -6.01
CA PHE A 290 -26.78 -7.39 -5.87
C PHE A 290 -26.47 -7.82 -4.42
N PHE A 291 -26.08 -6.89 -3.53
CA PHE A 291 -25.76 -7.16 -2.13
C PHE A 291 -26.94 -7.02 -1.15
N LEU A 292 -27.97 -6.25 -1.48
CA LEU A 292 -29.12 -6.03 -0.60
C LEU A 292 -30.28 -6.98 -0.87
N ASP A 293 -30.34 -7.58 -2.06
CA ASP A 293 -31.42 -8.50 -2.45
C ASP A 293 -31.10 -9.98 -2.11
N ALA A 294 -29.99 -10.25 -1.40
CA ALA A 294 -29.53 -11.60 -1.04
C ALA A 294 -29.53 -11.88 0.48
N TRP A 295 -30.36 -11.15 1.24
CA TRP A 295 -30.69 -11.46 2.64
C TRP A 295 -32.20 -11.42 2.87
#